data_AF-A0A843LJA4-F1
#
_entry.id   AF-A0A843LJA4-F1
#
_cell.length_a   1.000
_cell.length_b   1.000
_cell.length_c   1.000
_cell.angle_alpha   90.00
_cell.angle_beta   90.00
_cell.angle_gamma   90.00
#
_symmetry.space_group_name_H-M   'P 1'
#
loop_
_entity.id
_entity.type
_entity.pdbx_description
1 polymer ?
#
loop_
_entity_poly.entity_id
_entity_poly.type
_entity_poly.pdbx_seq_one_letter_code
_entity_poly.pdbx_strand_id
1 'polypeptide(L)' 'VYLKKNGIVFYCVKARSIDSVRPPEEIFEEEIKALEKKFKILDTINLSPYEKDHIMIIGMLR' A
#
# COMPACT_ATOMS: atom_id res chain seq x y z
N VAL A 1 -3.92 -4.11 18.96
CA VAL A 1 -3.01 -3.59 17.91
C VAL A 1 -1.62 -3.45 18.53
N TYR A 2 -0.57 -4.02 17.92
CA TYR A 2 0.80 -4.01 18.47
C TYR A 2 1.62 -2.77 18.08
N LEU A 3 1.23 -2.11 16.98
CA LEU A 3 1.86 -0.87 16.54
C LEU A 3 1.52 0.26 17.53
N LYS A 4 2.55 0.97 18.01
CA LYS A 4 2.40 2.08 18.95
C LYS A 4 1.62 3.23 18.31
N LYS A 5 1.03 4.10 19.12
CA LYS A 5 0.41 5.35 18.66
C LYS A 5 1.42 6.15 17.83
N ASN A 6 0.97 6.70 16.70
CA ASN A 6 1.83 7.37 15.70
C ASN A 6 2.91 6.47 15.08
N GLY A 7 2.83 5.14 15.26
CA GLY A 7 3.75 4.19 14.63
C GLY A 7 3.57 4.16 13.12
N ILE A 8 4.67 3.89 12.42
CA ILE A 8 4.71 3.86 10.95
C ILE A 8 4.56 2.42 10.45
N VAL A 9 3.79 2.24 9.39
CA VAL A 9 3.70 1.00 8.62
C VAL A 9 4.30 1.20 7.23
N PHE A 10 5.03 0.20 6.78
CA PHE A 10 5.47 0.04 5.39
C PHE A 10 4.69 -1.15 4.82
N TYR A 11 3.88 -0.92 3.81
CA TYR A 11 2.99 -1.92 3.23
C TYR A 11 3.28 -2.06 1.73
N CYS A 12 3.93 -3.16 1.37
CA CYS A 12 4.26 -3.46 -0.02
C CYS A 12 3.11 -4.21 -0.68
N VAL A 13 2.55 -3.64 -1.75
CA VAL A 13 1.50 -4.25 -2.55
C VAL A 13 2.11 -4.90 -3.77
N LYS A 14 1.89 -6.21 -3.92
CA LYS A 14 2.19 -6.99 -5.13
C LYS A 14 0.90 -7.27 -5.87
N ALA A 15 0.52 -6.43 -6.83
CA ALA A 15 -0.81 -6.49 -7.47
C ALA A 15 -1.12 -7.88 -8.03
N ARG A 16 -0.14 -8.50 -8.72
CA ARG A 16 -0.31 -9.81 -9.37
C ARG A 16 -0.51 -10.99 -8.42
N SER A 17 -0.22 -10.82 -7.13
CA SER A 17 -0.50 -11.82 -6.10
C SER A 17 -1.85 -11.60 -5.40
N ILE A 18 -2.49 -10.45 -5.62
CA ILE A 18 -3.86 -10.16 -5.19
C ILE A 18 -4.83 -10.62 -6.29
N ASP A 19 -4.62 -10.11 -7.51
CA ASP A 19 -5.35 -10.53 -8.70
C ASP A 19 -4.45 -10.42 -9.93
N SER A 20 -4.36 -11.50 -10.71
CA SER A 20 -3.47 -11.58 -11.87
C SER A 20 -4.08 -10.98 -13.14
N VAL A 21 -5.41 -10.86 -13.20
CA VAL A 21 -6.16 -10.43 -14.39
C VAL A 21 -6.47 -8.93 -14.34
N ARG A 22 -6.81 -8.41 -13.15
CA ARG A 22 -7.21 -7.01 -12.99
C ARG A 22 -6.06 -6.02 -13.27
N PRO A 23 -6.39 -4.77 -13.66
CA PRO A 23 -5.40 -3.70 -13.77
C PRO A 23 -4.73 -3.42 -12.40
N PRO A 24 -3.38 -3.34 -12.34
CA PRO A 24 -2.67 -3.05 -11.09
C PRO A 24 -3.09 -1.74 -10.42
N GLU A 25 -3.39 -0.71 -11.22
CA GLU A 25 -3.77 0.62 -10.75
C GLU A 25 -5.06 0.59 -9.93
N GLU A 26 -6.04 -0.21 -10.35
CA GLU A 26 -7.29 -0.41 -9.59
C GLU A 26 -7.02 -1.08 -8.24
N ILE A 27 -6.15 -2.09 -8.23
CA ILE A 27 -5.76 -2.79 -6.99
C ILE A 27 -5.03 -1.83 -6.05
N PHE A 28 -4.12 -1.00 -6.58
CA PHE A 28 -3.40 -0.01 -5.79
C PHE A 28 -4.35 0.99 -5.12
N GLU A 29 -5.32 1.53 -5.86
CA GLU A 29 -6.31 2.44 -5.32
C GLU A 29 -7.17 1.80 -4.22
N GLU A 30 -7.57 0.55 -4.40
CA GLU A 30 -8.33 -0.22 -3.41
C GLU A 30 -7.54 -0.41 -2.11
N GLU A 31 -6.28 -0.82 -2.22
CA GLU A 31 -5.40 -1.03 -1.08
C GLU A 31 -5.10 0.28 -0.32
N ILE A 32 -4.87 1.39 -1.04
CA ILE A 32 -4.71 2.72 -0.42
C ILE A 32 -5.97 3.10 0.35
N LYS A 33 -7.15 3.02 -0.27
CA LYS A 33 -8.45 3.31 0.37
C LYS A 33 -8.70 2.41 1.58
N ALA A 34 -8.24 1.16 1.54
CA ALA A 34 -8.33 0.24 2.66
C ALA A 34 -7.44 0.68 3.84
N LEU A 35 -6.18 1.07 3.59
CA LEU A 35 -5.28 1.57 4.63
C LEU A 35 -5.74 2.90 5.24
N GLU A 36 -6.30 3.81 4.43
CA GLU A 36 -6.79 5.13 4.87
C GLU A 36 -7.84 5.06 5.99
N LYS A 37 -8.54 3.92 6.13
CA LYS A 37 -9.52 3.68 7.20
C LYS A 37 -8.91 3.74 8.60
N LYS A 38 -7.61 3.46 8.74
CA LYS A 38 -6.90 3.42 10.04
C LYS A 38 -5.61 4.25 10.06
N PHE A 39 -5.00 4.45 8.91
CA PHE A 39 -3.72 5.13 8.77
C PHE A 39 -3.91 6.50 8.11
N LYS A 40 -3.06 7.45 8.47
CA LYS A 40 -2.77 8.62 7.63
C LYS A 40 -1.70 8.19 6.62
N ILE A 41 -2.03 8.17 5.33
CA ILE A 41 -1.03 7.89 4.28
C ILE A 41 -0.02 9.04 4.25
N LEU A 42 1.26 8.68 4.28
CA LEU A 42 2.37 9.62 4.23
C LEU A 42 2.98 9.68 2.84
N ASP A 43 3.11 8.53 2.18
CA ASP A 43 3.69 8.42 0.84
C ASP A 43 3.24 7.13 0.14
N THR A 44 3.28 7.13 -1.19
CA THR A 44 3.07 5.96 -2.04
C THR A 44 4.14 5.95 -3.12
N ILE A 45 4.98 4.93 -3.11
CA ILE A 45 6.16 4.84 -3.97
C ILE A 45 5.95 3.74 -5.01
N ASN A 46 6.06 4.08 -6.30
CA ASN A 46 6.12 3.10 -7.38
C ASN A 46 7.51 2.47 -7.43
N LEU A 47 7.59 1.13 -7.45
CA LEU A 47 8.86 0.39 -7.39
C LEU A 47 9.44 0.07 -8.78
N SER A 48 8.79 0.51 -9.86
CA SER A 48 9.32 0.44 -11.22
C SER A 48 10.58 1.31 -11.37
N PRO A 49 11.63 0.86 -12.08
CA PRO A 49 11.69 -0.32 -12.95
C PRO A 49 12.14 -1.63 -12.27
N TYR A 50 12.40 -1.63 -10.97
CA TYR A 50 12.97 -2.80 -10.27
C TYR A 50 11.94 -3.89 -10.02
N GLU A 51 10.73 -3.51 -9.60
CA GLU A 51 9.60 -4.42 -9.43
C GLU A 51 8.39 -3.87 -10.18
N LYS A 52 7.96 -4.61 -11.21
CA LYS A 52 6.79 -4.25 -12.02
C LYS A 52 5.50 -4.57 -11.25
N ASP A 53 4.48 -3.72 -11.39
CA ASP A 53 3.17 -3.91 -10.76
C ASP A 53 3.24 -4.01 -9.22
N HIS A 54 4.21 -3.29 -8.62
CA HIS A 54 4.38 -3.13 -7.18
C HIS A 54 4.43 -1.67 -6.76
N ILE A 55 3.83 -1.41 -5.59
CA ILE A 55 3.97 -0.13 -4.88
C ILE A 55 4.28 -0.38 -3.40
N MET A 56 4.93 0.59 -2.77
CA MET A 56 5.08 0.67 -1.32
C MET A 56 4.20 1.80 -0.79
N ILE A 57 3.31 1.50 0.14
CA ILE A 57 2.48 2.48 0.83
C ILE A 57 3.06 2.70 2.23
N ILE A 58 3.33 3.96 2.58
CA ILE A 58 3.83 4.35 3.89
C ILE A 58 2.69 5.06 4.64
N GLY A 59 2.38 4.60 5.85
CA GLY A 59 1.28 5.16 6.65
C GLY A 59 1.64 5.34 8.12
N MET A 60 0.99 6.28 8.79
CA MET A 60 1.08 6.51 10.23
C MET A 60 -0.24 6.12 10.90
N LEU A 61 -0.17 5.28 11.94
CA LEU A 61 -1.36 4.91 12.72
C LEU A 61 -1.90 6.15 13.45
N ARG A 62 -3.18 6.45 13.24
CA ARG A 62 -3.89 7.55 13.91
C ARG A 62 -4.15 7.24 15.39
#